data_AF-A0A2S9EUM7-F1
#
_entry.id   AF-A0A2S9EUM7-F1
#
_cell.length_a   1.000
_cell.length_b   1.000
_cell.length_c   1.000
_cell.angle_alpha   90.00
_cell.angle_beta   90.00
_cell.angle_gamma   90.00
#
_symmetry.space_group_name_H-M   'P 1'
#
loop_
_entity.id
_entity.type
_entity.pdbx_description
1 polymer ?
#
loop_
_entity_poly.entity_id
_entity_poly.type
_entity_poly.pdbx_seq_one_letter_code
_entity_poly.pdbx_strand_id
1 'polypeptide(L)' 'MQVNQRMEKVMTTIYLVWNESGTECVGFDDRADADYAATGFASGNGGGVSTLAEAFRENYADDDPDAEFEITEIEA' A
#
# COMPACT_ATOMS: atom_id res chain seq x y z
N MET A 1 -43.20 -6.97 -5.84
CA MET A 1 -42.47 -5.68 -5.80
C MET A 1 -41.02 -6.04 -5.49
N GLN A 2 -40.19 -6.23 -6.52
CA GLN A 2 -38.78 -6.60 -6.34
C GLN A 2 -38.01 -5.35 -5.94
N VAL A 3 -37.48 -5.38 -4.72
CA VAL A 3 -36.60 -4.35 -4.17
C VAL A 3 -35.25 -4.55 -4.85
N ASN A 4 -34.96 -3.74 -5.87
CA ASN A 4 -33.63 -3.69 -6.46
C ASN A 4 -32.69 -2.99 -5.47
N GLN A 5 -32.13 -3.77 -4.53
CA GLN A 5 -30.99 -3.33 -3.76
C GLN A 5 -29.83 -3.17 -4.75
N ARG A 6 -29.60 -1.92 -5.19
CA ARG A 6 -28.31 -1.49 -5.73
C ARG A 6 -27.33 -1.80 -4.61
N MET A 7 -26.55 -2.87 -4.75
CA MET A 7 -25.36 -3.07 -3.94
C MET A 7 -24.50 -1.84 -4.22
N GLU A 8 -24.47 -0.90 -3.29
CA GLU A 8 -23.45 0.14 -3.28
C GLU A 8 -22.14 -0.63 -3.22
N LYS A 9 -21.42 -0.67 -4.35
CA LYS A 9 -20.09 -1.27 -4.39
C LYS A 9 -19.29 -0.47 -3.37
N VAL A 10 -19.00 -1.08 -2.22
CA VAL A 10 -18.09 -0.49 -1.24
C VAL A 10 -16.76 -0.43 -1.96
N MET A 11 -16.40 0.76 -2.45
CA MET A 11 -15.14 0.96 -3.14
C MET A 11 -14.07 0.98 -2.06
N THR A 12 -13.25 -0.06 -2.04
CA THR A 12 -12.10 -0.11 -1.15
C THR A 12 -10.95 0.58 -1.85
N THR A 13 -10.40 1.63 -1.23
CA THR A 13 -9.16 2.24 -1.71
C THR A 13 -8.02 1.28 -1.41
N ILE A 14 -7.26 0.92 -2.44
CA ILE A 14 -6.03 0.15 -2.33
C ILE A 14 -4.86 1.06 -2.71
N TYR A 15 -3.85 1.09 -1.85
CA TYR A 15 -2.61 1.80 -2.02
C TYR A 15 -1.57 0.84 -2.61
N LEU A 16 -1.20 1.03 -3.87
CA LEU A 16 -0.18 0.26 -4.56
C LEU A 16 1.18 0.95 -4.44
N VAL A 17 2.17 0.27 -3.88
CA VAL A 17 3.55 0.76 -3.79
C VAL A 17 4.39 0.06 -4.86
N TRP A 18 5.00 0.83 -5.75
CA TRP A 18 5.77 0.33 -6.89
C TRP A 18 7.25 0.25 -6.59
N ASN A 19 7.93 -0.81 -7.01
CA ASN A 19 9.39 -0.85 -6.95
C ASN A 19 10.01 0.23 -7.85
N GLU A 20 11.30 0.52 -7.65
CA GLU A 20 12.01 1.55 -8.41
C GLU A 20 11.98 1.31 -9.94
N SER A 21 11.89 0.05 -10.34
CA SER A 21 11.79 -0.36 -11.75
C SER A 21 10.38 -0.20 -12.35
N GLY A 22 9.35 0.03 -11.54
CA GLY A 22 7.95 0.08 -11.95
C GLY A 22 7.40 -1.24 -12.51
N THR A 23 8.05 -2.37 -12.22
CA THR A 23 7.69 -3.70 -12.75
C THR A 23 6.82 -4.49 -11.79
N GLU A 24 6.97 -4.25 -10.49
CA GLU A 24 6.30 -4.98 -9.43
C GLU A 24 5.72 -3.99 -8.42
N CYS A 25 4.56 -4.32 -7.86
CA CYS A 25 3.94 -3.54 -6.81
C CYS A 25 3.34 -4.41 -5.73
N VAL A 26 3.18 -3.83 -4.55
CA VAL A 26 2.48 -4.41 -3.40
C VAL A 26 1.29 -3.52 -3.04
N GLY A 27 0.13 -4.13 -2.77
CA GLY A 27 -1.09 -3.41 -2.44
C GLY A 27 -1.45 -3.51 -0.96
N PHE A 28 -1.85 -2.38 -0.37
CA PHE A 28 -2.33 -2.29 1.01
C PHE A 28 -3.69 -1.61 1.05
N ASP A 29 -4.56 -2.02 1.97
CA ASP A 29 -5.81 -1.32 2.27
C ASP A 29 -5.63 -0.20 3.32
N ASP A 30 -4.49 -0.17 4.01
CA ASP A 30 -4.10 0.87 4.95
C ASP A 30 -2.99 1.76 4.36
N ARG A 31 -3.15 3.08 4.52
CA ARG A 31 -2.18 4.05 4.04
C ARG A 31 -0.88 4.05 4.84
N ALA A 32 -0.92 3.77 6.14
CA ALA A 32 0.28 3.74 6.97
C ALA A 32 1.25 2.63 6.55
N ASP A 33 0.71 1.47 6.13
CA ASP A 33 1.50 0.37 5.59
C ASP A 33 2.10 0.72 4.23
N ALA A 34 1.34 1.39 3.36
CA ALA A 34 1.84 1.86 2.08
C ALA A 34 2.94 2.93 2.24
N ASP A 35 2.75 3.89 3.15
CA ASP A 35 3.76 4.92 3.46
C ASP A 35 5.04 4.27 4.01
N TYR A 36 4.91 3.24 4.87
CA TYR A 36 6.07 2.51 5.38
C TYR A 36 6.77 1.69 4.28
N ALA A 37 6.03 0.94 3.46
CA ALA A 37 6.62 0.23 2.33
C ALA A 37 7.33 1.20 1.39
N ALA A 38 6.76 2.40 1.19
CA ALA A 38 7.29 3.39 0.28
C ALA A 38 8.53 4.12 0.79
N THR A 39 8.56 4.50 2.07
CA THR A 39 9.58 5.43 2.60
C THR A 39 10.38 4.85 3.75
N GLY A 40 9.97 3.71 4.31
CA GLY A 40 10.53 3.17 5.56
C GLY A 40 10.03 3.88 6.81
N PHE A 41 9.19 4.92 6.66
CA PHE A 41 8.58 5.65 7.75
C PHE A 41 7.06 5.49 7.71
N ALA A 42 6.50 4.93 8.77
CA ALA A 42 5.05 4.87 8.93
C ALA A 42 4.53 6.27 9.29
N SER A 43 3.74 6.87 8.40
CA SER A 43 3.02 8.12 8.68
C SER A 43 1.82 7.81 9.59
N GLY A 44 2.06 7.63 10.89
CA GLY A 44 0.98 7.28 11.81
C GLY A 44 1.40 7.08 13.27
N ASN A 45 0.44 7.29 14.17
CA ASN A 45 0.60 7.14 15.61
C ASN A 45 0.56 5.63 16.01
N GLY A 46 1.65 4.90 15.73
CA GLY A 46 2.05 3.72 16.51
C GLY A 46 1.20 2.44 16.42
N GLY A 47 0.65 2.10 15.26
CA GLY A 47 -0.13 0.85 15.06
C GLY A 47 0.67 -0.42 14.75
N GLY A 48 1.98 -0.30 14.48
CA GLY A 48 2.74 -1.38 13.83
C GLY A 48 2.50 -1.38 12.32
N VAL A 49 3.52 -1.79 11.57
CA VAL A 49 3.46 -1.90 10.12
C VAL A 49 3.27 -3.36 9.76
N SER A 50 2.59 -3.62 8.65
CA SER A 50 2.43 -4.96 8.13
C SER A 50 3.78 -5.59 7.83
N THR A 51 3.97 -6.86 8.21
CA THR A 51 5.19 -7.61 7.88
C THR A 51 5.42 -7.73 6.37
N LEU A 52 4.36 -7.56 5.57
CA LEU A 52 4.44 -7.48 4.11
C LEU A 52 5.15 -6.19 3.65
N ALA A 53 4.92 -5.06 4.33
CA ALA A 53 5.57 -3.79 4.02
C ALA A 53 7.07 -3.84 4.38
N GLU A 54 7.42 -4.48 5.50
CA GLU A 54 8.82 -4.80 5.86
C GLU A 54 9.48 -5.68 4.80
N ALA A 55 8.85 -6.80 4.44
CA ALA A 55 9.39 -7.71 3.44
C ALA A 55 9.58 -7.03 2.07
N PHE A 56 8.68 -6.11 1.68
CA PHE A 56 8.84 -5.37 0.44
C PHE A 56 10.10 -4.48 0.47
N ARG A 57 10.33 -3.73 1.55
CA ARG A 57 11.56 -2.94 1.69
C ARG A 57 12.81 -3.81 1.77
N GLU A 58 12.79 -4.94 2.47
CA GLU A 58 13.94 -5.86 2.49
C GLU A 58 14.27 -6.43 1.10
N ASN A 59 13.32 -6.46 0.16
CA ASN A 59 13.59 -6.95 -1.20
C ASN A 59 14.01 -5.83 -2.17
N TYR A 60 13.51 -4.61 -2.00
CA TYR A 60 13.70 -3.52 -2.98
C TYR A 60 14.48 -2.31 -2.46
N ALA A 61 14.59 -2.14 -1.15
CA ALA A 61 15.31 -1.05 -0.47
C ALA A 61 16.51 -1.56 0.36
N ASP A 62 16.96 -2.80 0.14
CA ASP A 62 18.12 -3.37 0.85
C ASP A 62 19.42 -2.65 0.47
N ASP A 63 19.59 -2.33 -0.82
CA ASP A 63 20.75 -1.57 -1.33
C ASP A 63 20.64 -0.06 -1.03
N ASP A 64 19.43 0.50 -0.92
CA ASP A 64 19.18 1.92 -0.64
C ASP A 64 18.12 2.08 0.47
N PRO A 65 18.56 2.22 1.74
CA PRO A 65 17.64 2.26 2.89
C PRO A 65 16.82 3.54 2.97
N ASP A 66 17.16 4.56 2.19
CA ASP A 66 16.43 5.82 2.05
C ASP A 66 15.55 5.86 0.78
N ALA A 67 15.41 4.72 0.07
CA ALA A 67 14.63 4.65 -1.16
C ALA A 67 13.17 5.06 -0.92
N GLU A 68 12.68 5.94 -1.78
CA GLU A 68 11.31 6.43 -1.83
C GLU A 68 10.59 5.82 -3.05
N PHE A 69 9.60 4.97 -2.78
CA PHE A 69 8.80 4.32 -3.80
C PHE A 69 7.51 5.09 -4.11
N GLU A 70 7.01 4.96 -5.34
CA GLU A 70 5.77 5.62 -5.75
C GLU A 70 4.55 4.88 -5.19
N ILE A 71 3.60 5.64 -4.63
CA ILE A 71 2.29 5.14 -4.18
C ILE A 71 1.21 5.57 -5.17
N THR A 72 0.43 4.61 -5.69
CA THR A 72 -0.76 4.84 -6.51
C THR A 72 -2.02 4.41 -5.75
N GLU A 73 -3.02 5.28 -5.68
CA GLU A 73 -4.32 4.96 -5.09
C GLU A 73 -5.28 4.43 -6.17
N ILE A 74 -5.87 3.26 -5.95
CA ILE A 74 -6.87 2.67 -6.86
C ILE A 74 -8.16 2.31 -6.11
N GLU A 75 -9.29 2.36 -6.82
CA GLU A 75 -10.60 1.96 -6.30
C GLU A 75 -10.91 0.51 -6.71
N ALA A 76 -11.06 -0.39 -5.74
CA ALA A 76 -11.35 -1.81 -5.95
C ALA A 76 -12.85 -2.13 -5.76
#